data_AF-A0AA40VFU0-F1
#
_entry.id   AF-A0AA40VFU0-F1
#
_cell.length_a   1.000
_cell.length_b   1.000
_cell.length_c   1.000
_cell.angle_alpha   90.00
_cell.angle_beta   90.00
_cell.angle_gamma   90.00
#
_symmetry.space_group_name_H-M   'P 1'
#
loop_
_entity.id
_entity.type
_entity.pdbx_description
1 polymer ?
#
loop_
_entity_poly.entity_id
_entity_poly.type
_entity_poly.pdbx_seq_one_letter_code
_entity_poly.pdbx_strand_id
1 'polypeptide(L)'
;MIRFITAARLRRLEQEAGQARARAREVQEEADAAWSRHVRELWDLTARAETAESDAAILWDHVLEAEAALKKAEARAEGFWEDAERQEAALERADADAAVLRERVRLLEVELAASKETGRWLVLLLHRGEPHSIHRSQADAQAYVATRGIPVHAWEASDERPASEVLWRIVPFTRDAAVNGFRSVSVPSPTGSEGAA
;
A
#
# COMPACT_ATOMS: atom_id res chain seq x y z
N MET A 1 -25.96 -119.32 33.71
CA MET A 1 -26.31 -118.00 34.29
C MET A 1 -25.21 -116.95 34.08
N ILE A 2 -23.93 -117.26 34.32
CA ILE A 2 -22.79 -116.32 34.20
C ILE A 2 -22.64 -115.70 32.79
N ARG A 3 -22.77 -116.48 31.70
CA ARG A 3 -22.62 -116.01 30.31
C ARG A 3 -23.63 -114.94 29.86
N PHE A 4 -24.86 -114.97 30.35
CA PHE A 4 -25.89 -113.98 29.99
C PHE A 4 -25.63 -112.62 30.65
N ILE A 5 -25.12 -112.62 31.89
CA ILE A 5 -24.76 -111.39 32.62
C ILE A 5 -23.57 -110.70 31.94
N THR A 6 -22.61 -111.45 31.41
CA THR A 6 -21.45 -110.89 30.68
C THR A 6 -21.85 -110.27 29.35
N ALA A 7 -22.72 -110.92 28.57
CA ALA A 7 -23.19 -110.41 27.28
C ALA A 7 -24.05 -109.15 27.41
N ALA A 8 -24.92 -109.10 28.42
CA ALA A 8 -25.73 -107.90 28.71
C ALA A 8 -24.86 -106.71 29.14
N ARG A 9 -23.81 -106.95 29.95
CA ARG A 9 -22.87 -105.91 30.38
C ARG A 9 -22.01 -105.37 29.23
N LEU A 10 -21.56 -106.24 28.32
CA LEU A 10 -20.82 -105.82 27.13
C LEU A 10 -21.67 -104.94 26.21
N ARG A 11 -22.92 -105.34 25.93
CA ARG A 11 -23.84 -104.50 25.13
C ARG A 11 -24.07 -103.14 25.76
N ARG A 12 -24.24 -103.07 27.08
CA ARG A 12 -24.40 -101.80 27.79
C ARG A 12 -23.16 -100.91 27.66
N LEU A 13 -21.96 -101.46 27.81
CA LEU A 13 -20.71 -100.72 27.62
C LEU A 13 -20.52 -100.23 26.18
N GLU A 14 -20.88 -101.04 25.18
CA GLU A 14 -20.87 -100.64 23.77
C GLU A 14 -21.85 -99.48 23.52
N GLN A 15 -23.04 -99.53 24.13
CA GLN A 15 -24.05 -98.47 24.03
C GLN A 15 -23.57 -97.18 24.70
N GLU A 16 -23.01 -97.27 25.91
CA GLU A 16 -22.43 -96.14 26.65
C GLU A 16 -21.24 -95.53 25.89
N ALA A 17 -20.37 -96.36 25.29
CA ALA A 17 -19.27 -95.89 24.45
C ALA A 17 -19.77 -95.24 23.15
N GLY A 18 -20.82 -95.77 22.53
CA GLY A 18 -21.49 -95.15 21.38
C GLY A 18 -22.05 -93.78 21.72
N GLN A 19 -22.75 -93.65 22.85
CA GLN A 19 -23.28 -92.37 23.34
C GLN A 19 -22.18 -91.39 23.73
N ALA A 20 -21.08 -91.85 24.33
CA ALA A 20 -19.94 -91.00 24.63
C ALA A 20 -19.27 -90.46 23.36
N ARG A 21 -19.11 -91.29 22.32
CA ARG A 21 -18.59 -90.86 21.01
C ARG A 21 -19.52 -89.89 20.30
N ALA A 22 -20.83 -90.11 20.36
CA ALA A 22 -21.82 -89.18 19.79
C ALA A 22 -21.73 -87.81 20.46
N ARG A 23 -21.76 -87.76 21.80
CA ARG A 23 -21.60 -86.51 22.57
C ARG A 23 -20.27 -85.81 22.29
N ALA A 24 -19.18 -86.56 22.17
CA ALA A 24 -17.88 -85.98 21.83
C ALA A 24 -17.88 -85.31 20.44
N ARG A 25 -18.59 -85.89 19.46
CA ARG A 25 -18.76 -85.29 18.13
C ARG A 25 -19.61 -84.04 18.17
N GLU A 26 -20.75 -84.07 18.87
CA GLU A 26 -21.62 -82.90 19.03
C GLU A 26 -20.86 -81.73 19.68
N VAL A 27 -20.12 -81.99 20.77
CA VAL A 27 -19.32 -80.94 21.43
C VAL A 27 -18.21 -80.42 20.51
N GLN A 28 -17.58 -81.29 19.72
CA GLN A 28 -16.57 -80.85 18.75
C GLN A 28 -17.19 -79.98 17.65
N GLU A 29 -18.34 -80.36 17.09
CA GLU A 29 -19.05 -79.60 16.06
C GLU A 29 -19.50 -78.23 16.58
N GLU A 30 -20.00 -78.16 17.83
CA GLU A 30 -20.35 -76.90 18.48
C GLU A 30 -19.11 -76.02 18.71
N ALA A 31 -18.00 -76.61 19.15
CA ALA A 31 -16.74 -75.90 19.36
C ALA A 31 -16.18 -75.36 18.03
N ASP A 32 -16.18 -76.16 16.97
CA ASP A 32 -15.72 -75.77 15.64
C ASP A 32 -16.59 -74.66 15.05
N ALA A 33 -17.92 -74.73 15.27
CA ALA A 33 -18.84 -73.67 14.86
C ALA A 33 -18.63 -72.37 15.64
N ALA A 34 -18.42 -72.45 16.95
CA ALA A 34 -18.12 -71.30 17.79
C ALA A 34 -16.77 -70.66 17.40
N TRP A 35 -15.73 -71.46 17.20
CA TRP A 35 -14.44 -71.03 16.72
C TRP A 35 -14.53 -70.35 15.35
N SER A 36 -15.26 -70.95 14.41
CA SER A 36 -15.47 -70.38 13.07
C SER A 36 -16.24 -69.07 13.08
N ARG A 37 -17.17 -68.87 14.03
CA ARG A 37 -17.80 -67.56 14.24
C ARG A 37 -16.80 -66.55 14.81
N HIS A 38 -16.09 -66.94 15.86
CA HIS A 38 -15.11 -66.07 16.50
C HIS A 38 -14.01 -65.58 15.54
N VAL A 39 -13.48 -66.48 14.70
CA VAL A 39 -12.49 -66.13 13.68
C VAL A 39 -13.06 -65.09 12.71
N ARG A 40 -14.30 -65.27 12.22
CA ARG A 40 -14.94 -64.30 11.33
C ARG A 40 -15.15 -62.94 11.99
N GLU A 41 -15.62 -62.93 13.24
CA GLU A 41 -15.80 -61.70 14.01
C GLU A 41 -14.47 -60.96 14.23
N LEU A 42 -13.38 -61.67 14.54
CA LEU A 42 -12.06 -61.09 14.65
C LEU A 42 -11.60 -60.48 13.31
N TRP A 43 -11.78 -61.19 12.20
CA TRP A 43 -11.45 -60.68 10.86
C TRP A 43 -12.23 -59.41 10.52
N ASP A 44 -13.53 -59.37 10.79
CA ASP A 44 -14.36 -58.20 10.55
C ASP A 44 -13.95 -57.01 11.43
N LEU A 45 -13.61 -57.26 12.70
CA LEU A 45 -13.12 -56.22 13.61
C LEU A 45 -11.76 -55.68 13.17
N THR A 46 -10.84 -56.54 12.75
CA THR A 46 -9.53 -56.14 12.24
C THR A 46 -9.69 -55.29 10.98
N ALA A 47 -10.51 -55.71 10.01
CA ALA A 47 -10.74 -54.94 8.79
C ALA A 47 -11.34 -53.55 9.08
N ARG A 48 -12.25 -53.45 10.06
CA ARG A 48 -12.80 -52.16 10.50
C ARG A 48 -11.75 -51.28 11.19
N ALA A 49 -10.89 -51.87 12.01
CA ALA A 49 -9.80 -51.15 12.65
C ALA A 49 -8.81 -50.60 11.64
N GLU A 50 -8.38 -51.42 10.66
CA GLU A 50 -7.49 -50.99 9.58
C GLU A 50 -8.10 -49.86 8.73
N THR A 51 -9.41 -49.94 8.46
CA THR A 51 -10.13 -48.87 7.75
C THR A 51 -10.15 -47.59 8.57
N ALA A 52 -10.48 -47.68 9.86
CA ALA A 52 -10.53 -46.53 10.75
C ALA A 52 -9.15 -45.87 10.94
N GLU A 53 -8.07 -46.66 11.00
CA GLU A 53 -6.71 -46.15 11.04
C GLU A 53 -6.32 -45.45 9.74
N SER A 54 -6.72 -46.00 8.59
CA SER A 54 -6.50 -45.38 7.29
C SER A 54 -7.25 -44.05 7.15
N ASP A 55 -8.52 -44.02 7.57
CA ASP A 55 -9.34 -42.81 7.58
C ASP A 55 -8.74 -41.75 8.52
N ALA A 56 -8.25 -42.16 9.69
CA ALA A 56 -7.58 -41.26 10.62
C ALA A 56 -6.30 -40.64 10.03
N ALA A 57 -5.51 -41.44 9.29
CA ALA A 57 -4.33 -40.93 8.60
C ALA A 57 -4.70 -39.88 7.53
N ILE A 58 -5.74 -40.14 6.74
CA ILE A 58 -6.25 -39.18 5.73
C ILE A 58 -6.72 -37.88 6.40
N LEU A 59 -7.44 -37.98 7.51
CA LEU A 59 -7.90 -36.80 8.26
C LEU A 59 -6.73 -35.98 8.81
N TRP A 60 -5.67 -36.64 9.28
CA TRP A 60 -4.45 -35.95 9.73
C TRP A 60 -3.80 -35.14 8.61
N ASP A 61 -3.68 -35.71 7.41
CA ASP A 61 -3.15 -34.99 6.24
C ASP A 61 -3.99 -33.75 5.93
N HIS A 62 -5.32 -33.86 5.93
CA HIS A 62 -6.20 -32.72 5.72
C HIS A 62 -6.10 -31.65 6.81
N VAL A 63 -5.91 -32.03 8.07
CA VAL A 63 -5.70 -31.08 9.17
C VAL A 63 -4.40 -30.32 8.94
N LEU A 64 -3.32 -31.00 8.56
CA LEU A 64 -2.03 -30.35 8.27
C LEU A 64 -2.13 -29.39 7.07
N GLU A 65 -2.85 -29.77 6.02
CA GLU A 65 -3.11 -28.89 4.87
C GLU A 65 -3.92 -27.65 5.27
N ALA A 66 -4.95 -27.84 6.10
CA ALA A 66 -5.79 -26.74 6.60
C ALA A 66 -4.99 -25.77 7.48
N GLU A 67 -4.14 -26.28 8.37
CA GLU A 67 -3.24 -25.46 9.20
C GLU A 67 -2.26 -24.65 8.35
N ALA A 68 -1.67 -25.28 7.32
CA ALA A 68 -0.78 -24.58 6.40
C ALA A 68 -1.52 -23.48 5.60
N ALA A 69 -2.76 -23.75 5.17
CA ALA A 69 -3.60 -22.78 4.48
C ALA A 69 -3.98 -21.61 5.40
N LEU A 70 -4.32 -21.89 6.67
CA LEU A 70 -4.63 -20.88 7.67
C LEU A 70 -3.44 -19.97 7.93
N LYS A 71 -2.25 -20.53 8.18
CA LYS A 71 -1.02 -19.77 8.38
C LYS A 71 -0.70 -18.85 7.20
N LYS A 72 -0.96 -19.32 5.97
CA LYS A 72 -0.80 -18.51 4.76
C LYS A 72 -1.83 -17.39 4.66
N ALA A 73 -3.06 -17.63 5.09
CA ALA A 73 -4.12 -16.62 5.13
C ALA A 73 -3.80 -15.54 6.18
N GLU A 74 -3.31 -15.92 7.34
CA GLU A 74 -2.87 -14.99 8.40
C GLU A 74 -1.74 -14.08 7.92
N ALA A 75 -0.69 -14.64 7.31
CA ALA A 75 0.41 -13.84 6.76
C ALA A 75 -0.05 -12.87 5.65
N ARG A 76 -1.06 -13.27 4.84
CA ARG A 76 -1.67 -12.36 3.85
C ARG A 76 -2.46 -11.25 4.52
N ALA A 77 -3.22 -11.56 5.56
CA ALA A 77 -3.99 -10.58 6.31
C ALA A 77 -3.09 -9.53 6.96
N GLU A 78 -1.96 -9.96 7.54
CA GLU A 78 -0.93 -9.05 8.07
C GLU A 78 -0.38 -8.12 6.98
N GLY A 79 -0.03 -8.66 5.81
CA GLY A 79 0.41 -7.84 4.67
C GLY A 79 -0.64 -6.83 4.20
N PHE A 80 -1.93 -7.19 4.20
CA PHE A 80 -3.00 -6.24 3.87
C PHE A 80 -3.11 -5.08 4.85
N TRP A 81 -2.92 -5.32 6.16
CA TRP A 81 -2.92 -4.26 7.15
C TRP A 81 -1.73 -3.31 6.98
N GLU A 82 -0.54 -3.85 6.75
CA GLU A 82 0.64 -3.01 6.46
C GLU A 82 0.47 -2.18 5.18
N ASP A 83 -0.14 -2.76 4.14
CA ASP A 83 -0.45 -2.03 2.91
C ASP A 83 -1.48 -0.92 3.17
N ALA A 84 -2.50 -1.18 3.99
CA ALA A 84 -3.51 -0.20 4.36
C ALA A 84 -2.92 0.98 5.14
N GLU A 85 -2.08 0.72 6.14
CA GLU A 85 -1.35 1.76 6.89
C GLU A 85 -0.45 2.57 5.96
N ARG A 86 0.25 1.91 5.03
CA ARG A 86 1.07 2.59 4.01
C ARG A 86 0.23 3.48 3.10
N GLN A 87 -0.98 3.06 2.72
CA GLN A 87 -1.89 3.87 1.92
C GLN A 87 -2.46 5.05 2.69
N GLU A 88 -2.84 4.86 3.95
CA GLU A 88 -3.32 5.95 4.81
C GLU A 88 -2.24 7.02 4.98
N ALA A 89 -1.01 6.63 5.33
CA ALA A 89 0.12 7.56 5.43
C ALA A 89 0.47 8.22 4.08
N ALA A 90 0.18 7.59 2.94
CA ALA A 90 0.35 8.22 1.63
C ALA A 90 -0.74 9.25 1.34
N LEU A 91 -1.99 8.97 1.73
CA LEU A 91 -3.11 9.91 1.60
C LEU A 91 -2.91 11.14 2.48
N GLU A 92 -2.49 10.96 3.74
CA GLU A 92 -2.19 12.09 4.63
C GLU A 92 -1.11 13.01 4.07
N ARG A 93 -0.04 12.43 3.49
CA ARG A 93 1.01 13.19 2.81
C ARG A 93 0.48 13.94 1.59
N ALA A 94 -0.32 13.28 0.76
CA ALA A 94 -0.93 13.91 -0.41
C ALA A 94 -1.87 15.07 -0.02
N ASP A 95 -2.63 14.91 1.07
CA ASP A 95 -3.52 15.95 1.59
C ASP A 95 -2.72 17.14 2.15
N ALA A 96 -1.61 16.88 2.84
CA ALA A 96 -0.70 17.92 3.30
C ALA A 96 -0.08 18.70 2.13
N ASP A 97 0.41 18.00 1.10
CA ASP A 97 0.97 18.60 -0.10
C ASP A 97 -0.09 19.44 -0.85
N ALA A 98 -1.32 18.91 -0.95
CA ALA A 98 -2.43 19.63 -1.56
C ALA A 98 -2.83 20.88 -0.75
N ALA A 99 -2.73 20.85 0.59
CA ALA A 99 -2.95 22.03 1.42
C ALA A 99 -1.88 23.11 1.16
N VAL A 100 -0.61 22.72 1.07
CA VAL A 100 0.50 23.64 0.75
C VAL A 100 0.30 24.26 -0.64
N LEU A 101 -0.05 23.46 -1.64
CA LEU A 101 -0.31 23.96 -3.00
C LEU A 101 -1.51 24.92 -3.04
N ARG A 102 -2.60 24.60 -2.33
CA ARG A 102 -3.77 25.49 -2.24
C ARG A 102 -3.41 26.85 -1.65
N GLU A 103 -2.61 26.88 -0.59
CA GLU A 103 -2.16 28.14 0.00
C GLU A 103 -1.23 28.91 -0.95
N ARG A 104 -0.32 28.20 -1.64
CA ARG A 104 0.55 28.84 -2.63
C ARG A 104 -0.26 29.47 -3.78
N VAL A 105 -1.28 28.77 -4.28
CA VAL A 105 -2.17 29.32 -5.31
C VAL A 105 -2.88 30.56 -4.78
N ARG A 106 -3.44 30.50 -3.57
CA ARG A 106 -4.11 31.65 -2.93
C ARG A 106 -3.19 32.87 -2.84
N LEU A 107 -1.95 32.69 -2.40
CA LEU A 107 -0.97 33.78 -2.29
C LEU A 107 -0.64 34.38 -3.67
N LEU A 108 -0.45 33.52 -4.67
CA LEU A 108 -0.20 33.96 -6.05
C LEU A 108 -1.40 34.69 -6.65
N GLU A 109 -2.62 34.28 -6.33
CA GLU A 109 -3.84 34.98 -6.75
C GLU A 109 -3.93 36.38 -6.15
N VAL A 110 -3.62 36.53 -4.86
CA VAL A 110 -3.56 37.84 -4.18
C VAL A 110 -2.48 38.73 -4.81
N GLU A 111 -1.29 38.19 -5.02
CA GLU A 111 -0.18 38.90 -5.65
C GLU A 111 -0.50 39.33 -7.09
N LEU A 112 -1.15 38.45 -7.86
CA LEU A 112 -1.61 38.74 -9.21
C LEU A 112 -2.69 39.82 -9.20
N ALA A 113 -3.66 39.77 -8.28
CA ALA A 113 -4.69 40.80 -8.14
C ALA A 113 -4.06 42.17 -7.84
N ALA A 114 -3.13 42.24 -6.89
CA ALA A 114 -2.39 43.46 -6.55
C ALA A 114 -1.49 43.96 -7.70
N SER A 115 -1.06 43.08 -8.61
CA SER A 115 -0.30 43.47 -9.81
C SER A 115 -1.19 44.06 -10.91
N LYS A 116 -2.50 43.76 -10.89
CA LYS A 116 -3.47 44.21 -11.88
C LYS A 116 -4.13 45.54 -11.55
N GLU A 117 -3.87 46.12 -10.38
CA GLU A 117 -4.38 47.44 -10.00
C GLU A 117 -3.93 48.51 -11.00
N THR A 118 -4.90 49.10 -11.68
CA THR A 118 -4.71 50.16 -12.67
C THR A 118 -4.00 51.35 -12.04
N GLY A 119 -2.88 51.79 -12.64
CA GLY A 119 -2.07 52.90 -12.13
C GLY A 119 -0.78 52.48 -11.41
N ARG A 120 -0.57 51.18 -11.13
CA ARG A 120 0.73 50.69 -10.65
C ARG A 120 1.78 50.82 -11.75
N TRP A 121 2.83 51.58 -11.47
CA TRP A 121 3.97 51.76 -12.36
C TRP A 121 4.89 50.56 -12.24
N LEU A 122 5.13 49.88 -13.37
CA LEU A 122 6.18 48.90 -13.55
C LEU A 122 7.39 49.59 -14.16
N VAL A 123 8.54 48.93 -14.16
CA VAL A 123 9.72 49.45 -14.83
C VAL A 123 10.23 48.49 -15.88
N LEU A 124 10.50 49.00 -17.08
CA LEU A 124 11.14 48.28 -18.16
C LEU A 124 12.64 48.58 -18.08
N LEU A 125 13.42 47.52 -17.91
CA LEU A 125 14.88 47.58 -18.01
C LEU A 125 15.26 47.40 -19.47
N LEU A 126 15.93 48.41 -20.02
CA LEU A 126 16.53 48.39 -21.35
C LEU A 126 18.02 48.09 -21.24
N HIS A 127 18.53 47.25 -22.13
CA HIS A 127 19.96 47.05 -22.34
C HIS A 127 20.33 47.62 -23.71
N ARG A 128 21.14 48.69 -23.75
CA ARG A 128 21.48 49.40 -25.01
C ARG A 128 20.26 49.74 -25.88
N GLY A 129 19.19 50.21 -25.25
CA GLY A 129 17.95 50.61 -25.92
C GLY A 129 16.99 49.48 -26.25
N GLU A 130 17.37 48.21 -26.08
CA GLU A 130 16.49 47.07 -26.32
C GLU A 130 15.78 46.61 -25.03
N PRO A 131 14.47 46.27 -25.09
CA PRO A 131 13.74 45.69 -23.96
C PRO A 131 14.40 44.41 -23.45
N HIS A 132 14.84 44.41 -22.20
CA HIS A 132 15.49 43.25 -21.58
C HIS A 132 14.57 42.52 -20.59
N SER A 133 13.97 43.25 -19.64
CA SER A 133 13.11 42.65 -18.59
C SER A 133 12.20 43.67 -17.92
N ILE A 134 11.09 43.21 -17.36
CA ILE A 134 10.12 44.05 -16.63
C ILE A 134 10.25 43.73 -15.14
N HIS A 135 10.29 44.77 -14.31
CA HIS A 135 10.41 44.66 -12.85
C HIS A 135 9.30 45.43 -12.15
N ARG A 136 9.04 45.06 -10.90
CA ARG A 136 7.98 45.66 -10.07
C ARG A 136 8.32 47.05 -9.57
N SER A 137 9.61 47.37 -9.47
CA SER A 137 10.11 48.66 -9.01
C SER A 137 11.49 48.95 -9.62
N GLN A 138 11.90 50.22 -9.55
CA GLN A 138 13.26 50.63 -9.92
C GLN A 138 14.32 49.89 -9.09
N ALA A 139 14.09 49.70 -7.78
CA ALA A 139 15.01 48.99 -6.90
C ALA A 139 15.20 47.52 -7.33
N ASP A 140 14.12 46.83 -7.75
CA ASP A 140 14.21 45.45 -8.23
C ASP A 140 15.01 45.35 -9.53
N ALA A 141 14.81 46.30 -10.46
CA ALA A 141 15.59 46.37 -11.69
C ALA A 141 17.09 46.63 -11.42
N GLN A 142 17.39 47.53 -10.48
CA GLN A 142 18.76 47.82 -10.07
C GLN A 142 19.41 46.62 -9.38
N ALA A 143 18.68 45.92 -8.50
CA ALA A 143 19.13 44.69 -7.85
C ALA A 143 19.42 43.57 -8.87
N TYR A 144 18.56 43.40 -9.88
CA TYR A 144 18.80 42.46 -10.98
C TYR A 144 20.09 42.80 -11.74
N VAL A 145 20.30 44.06 -12.09
CA VAL A 145 21.51 44.51 -12.78
C VAL A 145 22.77 44.38 -11.89
N ALA A 146 22.63 44.48 -10.57
CA ALA A 146 23.70 44.17 -9.63
C ALA A 146 24.14 42.70 -9.68
N THR A 147 23.22 41.76 -9.91
CA THR A 147 23.60 40.35 -10.18
C THR A 147 24.40 40.17 -11.48
N ARG A 148 24.38 41.18 -12.37
CA ARG A 148 25.14 41.22 -13.62
C ARG A 148 26.46 41.99 -13.51
N GLY A 149 26.85 42.39 -12.30
CA GLY A 149 28.16 43.00 -12.02
C GLY A 149 28.18 44.54 -12.04
N ILE A 150 27.03 45.21 -12.17
CA ILE A 150 26.93 46.67 -12.10
C ILE A 150 26.38 47.08 -10.73
N PRO A 151 27.15 47.74 -9.84
CA PRO A 151 26.69 48.05 -8.50
C PRO A 151 25.43 48.92 -8.45
N VAL A 152 24.57 48.71 -7.46
CA VAL A 152 23.30 49.45 -7.27
C VAL A 152 23.53 50.97 -7.12
N HIS A 153 24.71 51.40 -6.65
CA HIS A 153 25.07 52.81 -6.51
C HIS A 153 25.69 53.43 -7.77
N ALA A 154 25.92 52.65 -8.84
CA ALA A 154 26.50 53.12 -10.10
C ALA A 154 25.43 53.64 -11.09
N TRP A 155 24.17 53.77 -10.63
CA TRP A 155 23.07 54.26 -11.45
C TRP A 155 23.01 55.79 -11.42
N GLU A 156 23.15 56.39 -12.59
CA GLU A 156 22.98 57.84 -12.79
C GLU A 156 21.56 58.17 -13.24
N ALA A 157 21.11 59.40 -12.97
CA ALA A 157 19.85 59.89 -13.51
C ALA A 157 19.92 59.86 -15.04
N SER A 158 18.83 59.42 -15.68
CA SER A 158 18.76 59.40 -17.15
C SER A 158 19.01 60.81 -17.69
N ASP A 159 20.03 60.97 -18.51
CA ASP A 159 20.29 62.20 -19.24
C ASP A 159 19.63 62.16 -20.63
N GLU A 160 19.89 63.19 -21.44
CA GLU A 160 19.34 63.34 -22.79
C GLU A 160 19.99 62.40 -23.82
N ARG A 161 20.94 61.53 -23.44
CA ARG A 161 21.59 60.63 -24.39
C ARG A 161 20.61 59.61 -25.00
N PRO A 162 20.82 59.21 -26.27
CA PRO A 162 20.08 58.12 -26.89
C PRO A 162 20.17 56.83 -26.08
N ALA A 163 19.07 56.08 -25.97
CA ALA A 163 19.04 54.85 -25.17
C ALA A 163 20.02 53.77 -25.67
N SER A 164 20.42 53.80 -26.94
CA SER A 164 21.44 52.93 -27.51
C SER A 164 22.86 53.20 -26.98
N GLU A 165 23.11 54.41 -26.46
CA GLU A 165 24.40 54.83 -25.91
C GLU A 165 24.51 54.56 -24.40
N VAL A 166 23.41 54.17 -23.75
CA VAL A 166 23.34 53.86 -22.32
C VAL A 166 23.27 52.34 -22.13
N LEU A 167 24.21 51.78 -21.38
CA LEU A 167 24.31 50.33 -21.19
C LEU A 167 23.03 49.76 -20.54
N TRP A 168 22.54 50.41 -19.49
CA TRP A 168 21.30 50.05 -18.80
C TRP A 168 20.45 51.28 -18.55
N ARG A 169 19.17 51.24 -18.95
CA ARG A 169 18.22 52.33 -18.72
C ARG A 169 16.93 51.78 -18.13
N ILE A 170 16.39 52.46 -17.12
CA ILE A 170 15.12 52.09 -16.49
C ILE A 170 14.05 53.06 -16.98
N VAL A 171 12.98 52.54 -17.56
CA VAL A 171 11.85 53.32 -18.06
C VAL A 171 10.59 52.92 -17.29
N PRO A 172 10.03 53.81 -16.46
CA PRO A 172 8.77 53.54 -15.78
C PRO A 172 7.60 53.60 -16.77
N PHE A 173 6.69 52.65 -16.66
CA PHE A 173 5.50 52.56 -17.50
C PHE A 173 4.30 52.05 -16.70
N THR A 174 3.10 52.41 -17.11
CA THR A 174 1.84 51.92 -16.53
C THR A 174 1.01 51.24 -17.60
N ARG A 175 0.17 50.30 -17.18
CA ARG A 175 -0.86 49.73 -18.05
C ARG A 175 -1.98 50.75 -18.22
N ASP A 176 -2.29 51.07 -19.47
CA ASP A 176 -3.46 51.86 -19.82
C ASP A 176 -4.58 50.94 -20.32
N ALA A 177 -5.62 50.80 -19.49
CA ALA A 177 -6.78 49.98 -19.80
C ALA A 177 -7.60 50.54 -20.97
N ALA A 178 -7.57 51.85 -21.23
CA ALA A 178 -8.37 52.48 -22.26
C ALA A 178 -7.89 52.14 -23.69
N VAL A 179 -6.61 51.84 -23.85
CA VAL A 179 -6.01 51.48 -25.14
C VAL A 179 -5.54 50.03 -25.20
N ASN A 180 -5.83 49.23 -24.16
CA ASN A 180 -5.29 47.89 -23.96
C ASN A 180 -3.77 47.81 -24.21
N GLY A 181 -3.03 48.79 -23.70
CA GLY A 181 -1.60 48.97 -23.98
C GLY A 181 -0.83 49.50 -22.77
N PHE A 182 0.41 49.91 -22.99
CA PHE A 182 1.28 50.46 -21.94
C PHE A 182 1.71 51.88 -22.32
N ARG A 183 1.83 52.77 -21.32
CA ARG A 183 2.33 54.13 -21.51
C ARG A 183 3.52 54.39 -20.59
N SER A 184 4.55 55.05 -21.11
CA SER A 184 5.65 55.55 -20.27
C SER A 184 5.12 56.62 -19.32
N VAL A 185 5.60 56.61 -18.09
CA VAL A 185 5.30 57.64 -17.09
C VAL A 185 6.56 58.46 -16.85
N SER A 186 6.47 59.79 -16.83
CA SER A 186 7.58 60.62 -16.35
C SER A 186 7.53 60.68 -14.82
N VAL A 187 8.51 60.07 -14.15
CA VAL A 187 8.66 60.19 -12.69
C VAL A 187 9.38 61.49 -12.39
N PRO A 188 8.85 62.40 -11.54
CA PRO A 188 9.56 63.61 -11.15
C PRO A 188 10.84 63.24 -10.41
N SER A 189 11.95 63.91 -10.75
CA SER A 189 13.24 63.71 -10.07
C SER A 189 13.11 64.06 -8.59
N PRO A 190 13.68 63.28 -7.66
CA PRO A 190 13.73 63.67 -6.25
C PRO A 190 14.53 64.97 -6.15
N THR A 191 13.87 65.99 -5.60
CA THR A 191 14.42 67.34 -5.41
C THR A 191 15.76 67.27 -4.68
N GLY A 192 16.78 67.89 -5.26
CA GLY A 192 18.14 67.88 -4.76
C GLY A 192 18.25 68.44 -3.34
N SER A 193 19.19 67.88 -2.58
CA SER A 193 19.67 68.41 -1.31
C SER A 193 20.11 69.86 -1.47
N GLU A 194 19.35 70.80 -0.88
CA GLU A 194 19.83 72.16 -0.66
C GLU A 194 21.07 72.12 0.24
N GLY A 195 22.17 72.67 -0.28
CA GLY A 195 23.42 72.83 0.46
C GLY A 195 23.29 73.90 1.54
N ALA A 196 23.82 73.59 2.72
CA ALA A 196 24.10 74.57 3.75
C ALA A 196 25.44 75.27 3.43
N ALA A 197 25.39 76.60 3.33
CA ALA A 197 26.51 77.51 3.52
C ALA A 197 26.10 78.55 4.57
#